data_AF-A0A3R9PPD1-F1
#
_entry.id   AF-A0A3R9PPD1-F1
#
_cell.length_a   1.000
_cell.length_b   1.000
_cell.length_c   1.000
_cell.angle_alpha   90.00
_cell.angle_beta   90.00
_cell.angle_gamma   90.00
#
_symmetry.space_group_name_H-M   'P 1'
#
loop_
_entity.id
_entity.type
_entity.pdbx_description
1 polymer ?
#
loop_
_entity_poly.entity_id
_entity_poly.type
_entity_poly.pdbx_seq_one_letter_code
_entity_poly.pdbx_strand_id
1 'polypeptide(L)'
;MTRFELLQLLVGQARANGFEFRRWYVGKLGLPWKSALQAIETLAAGRRYYALLFSHEFASSFWKPGELMTFQVPTQTFTRKMPDGTIGTVYRKAYTRRSTREDAWKYHLRELAVAEEPLRYMRRYLRVEDELDDEPETVPRQELDDED
;
A
#
# COMPACT_ATOMS: atom_id res chain seq x y z
N MET A 1 13.02 -10.11 -0.43
CA MET A 1 11.75 -10.46 0.22
C MET A 1 10.96 -11.44 -0.65
N THR A 2 10.75 -12.66 -0.18
CA THR A 2 9.92 -13.68 -0.83
C THR A 2 8.42 -13.39 -0.68
N ARG A 3 7.56 -14.04 -1.48
CA ARG A 3 6.09 -13.94 -1.32
C ARG A 3 5.64 -14.34 0.08
N PHE A 4 6.26 -15.39 0.61
CA PHE A 4 5.99 -15.89 1.95
C PHE A 4 6.32 -14.82 3.01
N GLU A 5 7.52 -14.26 2.97
CA GLU A 5 7.95 -13.18 3.88
C GLU A 5 7.04 -11.95 3.78
N LEU A 6 6.70 -11.55 2.55
CA LEU A 6 5.79 -10.43 2.33
C LEU A 6 4.41 -10.69 2.96
N LEU A 7 3.83 -11.87 2.73
CA LEU A 7 2.54 -12.24 3.32
C LEU A 7 2.61 -12.33 4.84
N GLN A 8 3.73 -12.79 5.39
CA GLN A 8 3.95 -12.82 6.83
C GLN A 8 3.94 -11.41 7.42
N LEU A 9 4.61 -10.44 6.79
CA LEU A 9 4.60 -9.04 7.22
C LEU A 9 3.20 -8.42 7.09
N LEU A 10 2.52 -8.63 5.95
CA LEU A 10 1.18 -8.12 5.72
C LEU A 10 0.16 -8.65 6.74
N VAL A 11 0.19 -9.96 7.02
CA VAL A 11 -0.66 -10.59 8.04
C VAL A 11 -0.26 -10.09 9.43
N GLY A 12 1.03 -9.91 9.71
CA GLY A 12 1.53 -9.38 10.98
C GLY A 12 0.96 -8.00 11.29
N GLN A 13 1.09 -7.05 10.35
CA GLN A 13 0.55 -5.70 10.47
C GLN A 13 -0.97 -5.71 10.64
N ALA A 14 -1.70 -6.47 9.80
CA ALA A 14 -3.15 -6.54 9.92
C ALA A 14 -3.59 -7.14 11.27
N ARG A 15 -2.87 -8.14 11.80
CA ARG A 15 -3.14 -8.74 13.11
C ARG A 15 -2.90 -7.76 14.25
N ALA A 16 -1.86 -6.95 14.19
CA ALA A 16 -1.63 -5.86 15.15
C ALA A 16 -2.81 -4.88 15.16
N ASN A 17 -3.52 -4.75 14.04
CA ASN A 17 -4.73 -3.94 13.88
C ASN A 17 -6.05 -4.70 14.12
N GLY A 18 -6.01 -5.91 14.67
CA GLY A 18 -7.21 -6.68 15.04
C GLY A 18 -7.73 -7.66 13.98
N PHE A 19 -6.97 -7.92 12.91
CA PHE A 19 -7.35 -8.95 11.94
C PHE A 19 -7.29 -10.36 12.57
N GLU A 20 -8.42 -11.06 12.61
CA GLU A 20 -8.51 -12.41 13.14
C GLU A 20 -8.11 -13.48 12.11
N PHE A 21 -6.81 -13.57 11.82
CA PHE A 21 -6.31 -14.42 10.73
C PHE A 21 -6.77 -15.89 10.79
N ARG A 22 -6.81 -16.51 11.98
CA ARG A 22 -7.29 -17.89 12.15
C ARG A 22 -8.76 -18.03 11.79
N ARG A 23 -9.61 -17.16 12.33
CA ARG A 23 -11.06 -17.18 12.07
C ARG A 23 -11.33 -16.96 10.59
N TRP A 24 -10.66 -15.96 10.00
CA TRP A 24 -10.75 -15.68 8.57
C TRP A 24 -10.30 -16.88 7.73
N TYR A 25 -9.14 -17.48 8.01
CA TYR A 25 -8.58 -18.58 7.23
C TYR A 25 -9.51 -19.79 7.22
N VAL A 26 -10.00 -20.21 8.39
CA VAL A 26 -10.93 -21.34 8.51
C VAL A 26 -12.28 -21.00 7.87
N GLY A 27 -12.85 -19.83 8.16
CA GLY A 27 -14.19 -19.46 7.73
C GLY A 27 -14.30 -19.10 6.23
N LYS A 28 -13.27 -18.49 5.64
CA LYS A 28 -13.29 -18.02 4.25
C LYS A 28 -12.64 -18.99 3.26
N LEU A 29 -11.61 -19.73 3.68
CA LEU A 29 -10.97 -20.72 2.81
C LEU A 29 -11.48 -22.14 3.05
N GLY A 30 -12.16 -22.40 4.17
CA GLY A 30 -12.62 -23.75 4.52
C GLY A 30 -11.47 -24.73 4.78
N LEU A 31 -10.25 -24.23 4.99
CA LEU A 31 -9.06 -25.05 5.17
C LEU A 31 -8.79 -25.30 6.66
N PRO A 32 -8.29 -26.50 7.03
CA PRO A 32 -7.96 -26.81 8.41
C PRO A 32 -6.82 -25.92 8.90
N TRP A 33 -6.97 -25.38 10.10
CA TRP A 33 -5.92 -24.62 10.76
C TRP A 33 -4.93 -25.55 11.46
N LYS A 34 -3.66 -25.54 11.05
CA LYS A 34 -2.57 -26.18 11.82
C LYS A 34 -1.69 -25.16 12.53
N SER A 35 -1.19 -24.16 11.80
CA SER A 35 -0.40 -23.06 12.34
C SER A 35 -0.50 -21.82 11.46
N ALA A 36 -0.11 -20.65 12.00
CA ALA A 36 -0.06 -19.42 11.23
C ALA A 36 0.96 -19.50 10.08
N LEU A 37 2.13 -20.10 10.34
CA LEU A 37 3.18 -20.31 9.34
C LEU A 37 2.67 -21.13 8.15
N GLN A 38 2.04 -22.27 8.44
CA GLN A 38 1.51 -23.16 7.41
C GLN A 38 0.35 -22.54 6.63
N ALA A 39 -0.48 -21.73 7.30
CA ALA A 39 -1.53 -20.96 6.63
C ALA A 39 -0.93 -19.93 5.66
N ILE A 40 0.15 -19.24 6.05
CA ILE A 40 0.87 -18.30 5.17
C ILE A 40 1.54 -19.05 4.01
N GLU A 41 2.17 -20.20 4.25
CA GLU A 41 2.71 -21.06 3.18
C GLU A 41 1.62 -21.46 2.18
N THR A 42 0.45 -21.83 2.68
CA THR A 42 -0.70 -22.21 1.86
C THR A 42 -1.19 -21.05 1.00
N LEU A 43 -1.21 -19.82 1.55
CA LEU A 43 -1.52 -18.61 0.80
C LEU A 43 -0.45 -18.25 -0.22
N ALA A 44 0.83 -18.43 0.14
CA ALA A 44 1.97 -18.20 -0.74
C ALA A 44 2.01 -19.21 -1.90
N ALA A 45 1.49 -20.42 -1.69
CA ALA A 45 1.40 -21.46 -2.69
C ALA A 45 0.39 -21.07 -3.80
N GLY A 46 0.93 -20.88 -5.01
CA GLY A 46 0.14 -20.52 -6.19
C GLY A 46 -0.45 -19.11 -6.09
N ARG A 47 -1.77 -19.01 -6.30
CA ARG A 47 -2.52 -17.74 -6.35
C ARG A 47 -3.52 -17.57 -5.19
N ARG A 48 -3.39 -18.35 -4.10
CA ARG A 48 -4.35 -18.28 -2.97
C ARG A 48 -4.29 -16.97 -2.20
N TYR A 49 -3.14 -16.28 -2.22
CA TYR A 49 -2.98 -14.96 -1.60
C TYR A 49 -4.00 -13.92 -2.08
N TYR A 50 -4.52 -14.04 -3.31
CA TYR A 50 -5.55 -13.15 -3.82
C TYR A 50 -6.81 -13.14 -2.94
N ALA A 51 -7.18 -14.30 -2.38
CA ALA A 51 -8.32 -14.39 -1.45
C ALA A 51 -8.10 -13.55 -0.18
N LEU A 52 -6.85 -13.50 0.31
CA LEU A 52 -6.48 -12.64 1.44
C LEU A 52 -6.50 -11.17 1.03
N LEU A 53 -5.80 -10.81 -0.06
CA LEU A 53 -5.61 -9.41 -0.43
C LEU A 53 -6.93 -8.69 -0.75
N PHE A 54 -7.90 -9.40 -1.32
CA PHE A 54 -9.22 -8.85 -1.64
C PHE A 54 -10.27 -9.09 -0.55
N SER A 55 -9.89 -9.65 0.60
CA SER A 55 -10.79 -9.76 1.75
C SER A 55 -11.04 -8.38 2.36
N HIS A 56 -12.31 -7.99 2.45
CA HIS A 56 -12.69 -6.73 3.10
C HIS A 56 -12.24 -6.70 4.57
N GLU A 57 -12.39 -7.82 5.28
CA GLU A 57 -11.98 -7.96 6.68
C GLU A 57 -10.47 -7.74 6.84
N PHE A 58 -9.68 -8.30 5.93
CA PHE A 58 -8.24 -8.07 5.91
C PHE A 58 -7.91 -6.61 5.57
N ALA A 59 -8.50 -6.08 4.50
CA ALA A 59 -8.24 -4.72 4.03
C ALA A 59 -8.59 -3.66 5.09
N SER A 60 -9.74 -3.79 5.75
CA SER A 60 -10.16 -2.85 6.80
C SER A 60 -9.25 -2.89 8.02
N SER A 61 -8.67 -4.04 8.36
CA SER A 61 -7.71 -4.13 9.46
C SER A 61 -6.31 -3.67 9.01
N PHE A 62 -5.87 -4.02 7.80
CA PHE A 62 -4.56 -3.63 7.31
C PHE A 62 -4.43 -2.11 7.15
N TRP A 63 -5.44 -1.46 6.56
CA TRP A 63 -5.57 -0.01 6.45
C TRP A 63 -6.54 0.53 7.50
N LYS A 64 -6.11 0.48 8.77
CA LYS A 64 -6.94 0.80 9.93
C LYS A 64 -7.60 2.20 9.81
N PRO A 65 -8.94 2.30 9.91
CA PRO A 65 -9.66 3.57 9.94
C PRO A 65 -9.15 4.47 11.07
N GLY A 66 -8.93 5.76 10.77
CA GLY A 66 -8.48 6.76 11.75
C GLY A 66 -6.99 6.74 12.07
N GLU A 67 -6.25 5.71 11.65
CA GLU A 67 -4.79 5.74 11.71
C GLU A 67 -4.26 6.63 10.58
N LEU A 68 -3.21 7.41 10.89
CA LEU A 68 -2.58 8.32 9.95
C LEU A 68 -1.86 7.50 8.88
N MET A 69 -2.58 7.16 7.81
CA MET A 69 -2.01 6.41 6.69
C MET A 69 -1.03 7.32 5.96
N THR A 70 0.25 7.00 6.10
CA THR A 70 1.35 7.59 5.34
C THR A 70 1.60 6.71 4.13
N PHE A 71 1.40 7.24 2.92
CA PHE A 71 1.75 6.51 1.70
C PHE A 71 2.39 7.42 0.65
N GLN A 72 3.29 6.83 -0.13
CA GLN A 72 3.95 7.50 -1.24
C GLN A 72 2.99 7.56 -2.43
N VAL A 73 2.58 8.77 -2.80
CA VAL A 73 1.89 9.01 -4.07
C VAL A 73 2.98 9.10 -5.13
N PRO A 74 3.01 8.20 -6.15
CA PRO A 74 4.00 8.30 -7.21
C PRO A 74 3.73 9.54 -8.06
N THR A 75 4.74 9.95 -8.82
CA THR A 75 4.60 11.02 -9.81
C THR A 75 3.44 10.71 -10.76
N GLN A 76 2.55 11.68 -10.95
CA GLN A 76 1.42 11.55 -11.87
C GLN A 76 1.41 12.72 -12.86
N THR A 77 1.06 12.39 -14.10
CA THR A 77 0.91 13.35 -15.19
C THR A 77 -0.53 13.30 -15.67
N PHE A 78 -1.25 14.41 -15.62
CA PHE A 78 -2.64 14.48 -16.07
C PHE A 78 -2.90 15.75 -16.88
N THR A 79 -3.81 15.66 -17.85
CA THR A 79 -4.24 16.81 -18.64
C THR A 79 -5.29 17.60 -17.87
N ARG A 80 -5.11 18.92 -17.78
CA ARG A 80 -6.05 19.83 -17.13
C ARG A 80 -6.41 20.95 -18.09
N LYS A 81 -7.71 21.25 -18.17
CA LYS A 81 -8.19 22.45 -18.85
C LYS A 81 -7.88 23.66 -17.97
N MET A 82 -7.08 24.56 -18.50
CA MET A 82 -6.68 25.79 -17.82
C MET A 82 -7.80 26.84 -17.89
N PRO A 83 -7.76 27.89 -17.06
CA PRO A 83 -8.78 28.94 -17.05
C PRO A 83 -8.91 29.67 -18.41
N ASP A 84 -7.85 29.67 -19.22
CA ASP A 84 -7.79 30.22 -20.57
C ASP A 84 -8.39 29.28 -21.65
N GLY A 85 -8.90 28.12 -21.25
CA GLY A 85 -9.50 27.13 -22.14
C GLY A 85 -8.51 26.17 -22.81
N THR A 86 -7.20 26.36 -22.64
CA THR A 86 -6.17 25.45 -23.18
C THR A 86 -6.11 24.16 -22.39
N ILE A 87 -5.64 23.07 -23.02
CA ILE A 87 -5.38 21.80 -22.34
C ILE A 87 -3.89 21.71 -22.07
N GLY A 88 -3.49 21.87 -20.82
CA GLY A 88 -2.11 21.75 -20.39
C GLY A 88 -1.85 20.42 -19.67
N THR A 89 -0.62 19.95 -19.77
CA THR A 89 -0.16 18.76 -19.04
C THR A 89 0.39 19.18 -17.68
N VAL A 90 -0.23 18.73 -16.60
CA VAL A 90 0.21 19.00 -15.23
C VAL A 90 1.08 17.85 -14.75
N TYR A 91 2.33 18.16 -14.42
CA TYR A 91 3.25 17.24 -13.77
C TYR A 91 3.17 17.40 -12.26
N ARG A 92 2.83 16.33 -11.54
CA ARG A 92 2.77 16.32 -10.09
C ARG A 92 3.86 15.38 -9.57
N LYS A 93 4.87 15.94 -8.90
CA LYS A 93 5.95 15.18 -8.25
C LYS A 93 5.37 14.20 -7.22
N ALA A 94 6.09 13.11 -6.98
CA ALA A 94 5.78 12.20 -5.90
C ALA A 94 5.75 12.94 -4.56
N TYR A 95 4.80 12.60 -3.69
CA TYR A 95 4.69 13.20 -2.37
C TYR A 95 4.11 12.22 -1.37
N THR A 96 4.50 12.39 -0.11
CA THR A 96 3.95 11.63 1.01
C THR A 96 2.58 12.18 1.38
N ARG A 97 1.53 11.37 1.23
CA ARG A 97 0.18 11.75 1.66
C ARG A 97 -0.14 11.14 3.02
N ARG A 98 -0.76 11.96 3.87
CA ARG A 98 -1.33 11.59 5.16
C ARG A 98 -2.86 11.64 5.04
N SER A 99 -3.57 10.54 5.31
CA SER A 99 -5.04 10.51 5.23
C SER A 99 -5.66 9.81 6.42
N THR A 100 -6.75 10.38 6.93
CA THR A 100 -7.57 9.87 8.05
C THR A 100 -8.93 9.33 7.60
N ARG A 101 -9.12 9.11 6.30
CA ARG A 101 -10.43 8.74 5.75
C ARG A 101 -10.84 7.35 6.25
N GLU A 102 -12.00 7.23 6.91
CA GLU A 102 -12.52 5.97 7.45
C GLU A 102 -12.59 4.83 6.41
N ASP A 103 -12.78 5.21 5.14
CA ASP A 103 -12.93 4.29 4.00
C ASP A 103 -11.67 4.16 3.13
N ALA A 104 -10.48 4.52 3.64
CA ALA A 104 -9.24 4.41 2.87
C ALA A 104 -9.00 2.99 2.32
N TRP A 105 -9.36 1.96 3.08
CA TRP A 105 -9.26 0.56 2.63
C TRP A 105 -10.08 0.27 1.37
N LYS A 106 -11.25 0.89 1.18
CA LYS A 106 -12.08 0.71 -0.03
C LYS A 106 -11.41 1.29 -1.27
N TYR A 107 -10.73 2.42 -1.10
CA TYR A 107 -9.92 3.02 -2.17
C TYR A 107 -8.79 2.05 -2.55
N HIS A 108 -8.05 1.55 -1.58
CA HIS A 108 -6.93 0.64 -1.85
C HIS A 108 -7.37 -0.69 -2.46
N LEU A 109 -8.54 -1.23 -2.13
CA LEU A 109 -9.07 -2.41 -2.83
C LEU A 109 -9.35 -2.16 -4.32
N ARG A 110 -9.85 -0.97 -4.69
CA ARG A 110 -10.07 -0.61 -6.10
C ARG A 110 -8.75 -0.49 -6.84
N GLU A 111 -7.78 0.20 -6.24
CA GLU A 111 -6.44 0.35 -6.80
C GLU A 111 -5.72 -1.00 -6.93
N LEU A 112 -5.90 -1.89 -5.95
CA LEU A 112 -5.34 -3.23 -5.98
C LEU A 112 -5.96 -4.09 -7.10
N ALA A 113 -7.27 -3.91 -7.38
CA ALA A 113 -7.97 -4.64 -8.44
C ALA A 113 -7.47 -4.33 -9.85
N VAL A 114 -6.92 -3.13 -10.06
CA VAL A 114 -6.35 -2.70 -11.34
C VAL A 114 -4.82 -2.83 -11.39
N ALA A 115 -4.17 -3.22 -10.28
CA ALA A 115 -2.73 -3.38 -10.23
C ALA A 115 -2.30 -4.68 -10.95
N GLU A 116 -1.33 -4.55 -11.87
CA GLU A 116 -0.72 -5.70 -12.55
C GLU A 116 0.00 -6.64 -11.56
N GLU A 117 0.63 -6.06 -10.54
CA GLU A 117 1.31 -6.79 -9.47
C GLU A 117 0.76 -6.41 -8.07
N PRO A 118 -0.33 -7.05 -7.61
CA PRO A 118 -0.99 -6.69 -6.34
C PRO A 118 -0.10 -6.80 -5.11
N LEU A 119 0.78 -7.80 -5.05
CA LEU A 119 1.74 -7.92 -3.95
C LEU A 119 2.76 -6.76 -3.92
N ARG A 120 3.20 -6.29 -5.09
CA ARG A 120 4.08 -5.12 -5.18
C ARG A 120 3.36 -3.85 -4.74
N TYR A 121 2.07 -3.72 -5.09
CA TYR A 121 1.23 -2.63 -4.60
C TYR A 121 1.18 -2.62 -3.06
N MET A 122 0.91 -3.77 -2.44
CA MET A 122 0.80 -3.91 -0.98
C MET A 122 2.09 -3.61 -0.24
N ARG A 123 3.25 -3.98 -0.81
CA ARG A 123 4.57 -3.76 -0.19
C ARG A 123 4.81 -2.30 0.19
N ARG A 124 4.28 -1.33 -0.57
CA ARG A 124 4.45 0.12 -0.32
C ARG A 124 3.87 0.63 1.00
N TYR A 125 3.07 -0.19 1.68
CA TYR A 125 2.38 0.16 2.92
C TYR A 125 2.94 -0.58 4.13
N LEU A 126 3.97 -1.40 3.94
CA LEU A 126 4.76 -1.97 5.03
C LEU A 126 5.79 -0.90 5.42
N ARG A 127 5.70 -0.39 6.64
CA ARG A 127 6.79 0.39 7.23
C ARG A 127 7.89 -0.62 7.60
N VAL A 128 8.90 -0.75 6.77
CA VAL A 128 10.16 -1.41 7.17
C VAL A 128 10.96 -0.31 7.86
N GLU A 129 11.28 -0.49 9.14
CA GLU A 129 12.01 0.52 9.93
C GLU A 129 13.38 0.89 9.32
N ASP A 130 13.90 0.09 8.38
CA ASP A 130 15.18 0.33 7.69
C ASP A 130 15.15 1.34 6.52
N GLU A 131 14.00 1.88 6.10
CA GLU A 131 13.91 2.83 4.95
C GLU A 131 13.69 4.31 5.38
N LEU A 132 13.82 4.63 6.67
CA LEU A 132 13.64 5.99 7.19
C LEU A 132 14.89 6.90 7.13
N ASP A 133 16.05 6.37 6.76
CA ASP A 133 17.32 7.13 6.74
C ASP A 133 17.74 7.67 5.36
N ASP A 134 17.03 7.37 4.29
CA ASP A 134 17.29 7.96 2.96
C ASP A 134 16.32 9.12 2.68
N GLU A 135 16.37 10.18 3.50
CA GLU A 135 16.00 11.50 2.99
C GLU A 135 17.09 11.93 1.98
N PRO A 136 16.78 12.11 0.68
CA PRO A 136 17.77 12.67 -0.22
C PRO A 136 18.08 14.08 0.26
N GLU A 137 19.34 14.31 0.65
CA GLU A 137 19.89 15.63 0.97
C GLU A 137 19.32 16.66 -0.01
N THR A 138 18.66 17.66 0.55
CA THR A 138 18.22 18.83 -0.19
C THR A 138 19.44 19.45 -0.88
N VAL A 139 19.59 19.20 -2.18
CA VAL A 139 20.62 19.82 -3.00
C VAL A 139 20.45 21.34 -2.85
N PRO A 140 21.46 22.09 -2.37
CA PRO A 140 21.35 23.53 -2.26
C PRO A 140 21.03 24.13 -3.62
N ARG A 141 20.00 24.96 -3.68
CA ARG A 141 19.68 25.80 -4.84
C ARG A 141 20.94 26.63 -5.15
N GLN A 142 21.59 26.36 -6.28
CA GLN A 142 22.53 27.32 -6.85
C GLN A 142 21.73 28.56 -7.23
N GLU A 143 21.96 29.64 -6.50
CA GLU A 143 21.60 30.99 -6.93
C GLU A 143 22.41 31.26 -8.19
N LEU A 144 21.72 31.32 -9.33
CA LEU A 144 22.23 31.92 -10.54
C LEU A 144 22.12 33.43 -10.32
N ASP A 145 23.21 34.04 -9.89
CA ASP A 145 23.39 35.49 -10.01
C ASP A 145 23.54 35.79 -11.51
N ASP A 146 22.44 36.24 -12.11
CA ASP A 146 22.47 36.88 -13.43
C ASP A 146 23.13 38.27 -13.26
N GLU A 147 24.24 38.46 -13.97
CA GLU A 147 24.89 39.74 -14.20
C GLU A 147 23.95 40.70 -14.94
N ASP A 148 23.81 41.94 -14.45
CA ASP A 148 23.66 43.17 -15.23
C ASP A 148 23.91 44.43 -14.37
#